data_AF-A0A957QLL8-F1
#
_entry.id   AF-A0A957QLL8-F1
#
_cell.length_a   1.000
_cell.length_b   1.000
_cell.length_c   1.000
_cell.angle_alpha   90.00
_cell.angle_beta   90.00
_cell.angle_gamma   90.00
#
_symmetry.space_group_name_H-M   'P 1'
#
loop_
_entity.id
_entity.type
_entity.pdbx_description
1 polymer ?
#
loop_
_entity_poly.entity_id
_entity_poly.type
_entity_poly.pdbx_seq_one_letter_code
_entity_poly.pdbx_strand_id
1 'polypeptide(L)'
;LNGAIAQFTLSDDKRMLAKAYNNMGLVQQLQGDYGQALSSLEVARLNFDAINGAGAEHAILLLDLADTYLTLNLIPEARTTYELAAAELHGTGMAHYLARVSWGMGAALMAEWQYEAAQAYLADAVARFGALGNKPLQAGALLEQADLFSRMDSRGTALIHAVSAYELVKDNAWPIQHFFAKLKVAELMLPDTTAAAKLLLEAQGMLNQLPLPQLRFQVGQRLGRLYLAQGQRDMARQELEAAARELESIRSTLVQESLRASFLQDKISVYEDLVALYLDAGDEASLQAAFATAERAKSQALVDLLNGLNSYKLSQADAASAARLEQLRRDLNALYNERFNEGTGGERRILATQLNRRIREMEDEVTRLQLQMGLAEGVPAGFPTPSTSQPLPAALADGTTLIAYHLLGAELIAFVYQDGHLQVQRALGSYERVQELITRLHTHWARFQAGPDFVARNLPQLERSAQRILGWLYEELFAPLADYLPAAAQAQPLVIVPHGVLHQVPFHALFDGQRYLLESYEISYAPSATTYALCAAKGSRPAGHALVLGVADSRIPFVVEEVAAVSTALAN
;
A
#
# COMPACT_ATOMS: atom_id res chain seq x y z
N LEU A 1 6.22 28.40 -16.79
CA LEU A 1 6.35 28.28 -15.32
C LEU A 1 7.79 28.46 -14.86
N ASN A 2 8.76 27.67 -15.36
CA ASN A 2 10.18 27.78 -14.95
C ASN A 2 10.77 29.20 -15.06
N GLY A 3 10.49 29.94 -16.14
CA GLY A 3 10.94 31.33 -16.27
C GLY A 3 10.33 32.27 -15.22
N ALA A 4 9.07 32.04 -14.82
CA ALA A 4 8.41 32.82 -13.77
C ALA A 4 8.98 32.49 -12.38
N ILE A 5 9.22 31.19 -12.09
CA ILE A 5 9.87 30.75 -10.85
C ILE A 5 11.25 31.38 -10.70
N ALA A 6 12.07 31.37 -11.76
CA ALA A 6 13.39 32.00 -11.73
C ALA A 6 13.30 33.50 -11.41
N GLN A 7 12.36 34.21 -12.03
CA GLN A 7 12.14 35.63 -11.78
C GLN A 7 11.66 35.93 -10.35
N PHE A 8 10.70 35.16 -9.84
CA PHE A 8 10.19 35.35 -8.48
C PHE A 8 11.20 34.95 -7.40
N THR A 9 12.09 34.00 -7.70
CA THR A 9 13.21 33.63 -6.82
C THR A 9 14.19 34.78 -6.71
N LEU A 10 14.50 35.45 -7.82
CA LEU A 10 15.37 36.64 -7.82
C LEU A 10 14.76 37.83 -7.07
N SER A 11 13.42 37.94 -7.05
CA SER A 11 12.72 39.02 -6.35
C SER A 11 12.30 38.68 -4.92
N ASP A 12 12.57 37.47 -4.42
CA ASP A 12 12.13 36.93 -3.12
C ASP A 12 10.61 37.08 -2.87
N ASP A 13 9.80 36.98 -3.93
CA ASP A 13 8.34 37.08 -3.82
C ASP A 13 7.74 35.72 -3.45
N LYS A 14 7.71 35.43 -2.15
CA LYS A 14 7.22 34.15 -1.60
C LYS A 14 5.81 33.81 -2.02
N ARG A 15 4.90 34.80 -2.10
CA ARG A 15 3.50 34.57 -2.48
C ARG A 15 3.42 34.13 -3.94
N MET A 16 4.15 34.80 -4.84
CA MET A 16 4.17 34.44 -6.26
C MET A 16 4.92 33.13 -6.52
N LEU A 17 6.01 32.87 -5.78
CA LEU A 17 6.69 31.58 -5.78
C LEU A 17 5.73 30.46 -5.41
N ALA A 18 5.01 30.59 -4.30
CA ALA A 18 4.07 29.57 -3.85
C ALA A 18 3.00 29.26 -4.91
N LYS A 19 2.42 30.30 -5.53
CA LYS A 19 1.44 30.11 -6.62
C LYS A 19 2.05 29.46 -7.86
N ALA A 20 3.26 29.84 -8.24
CA ALA A 20 3.95 29.26 -9.39
C ALA A 20 4.26 27.78 -9.18
N TYR A 21 4.73 27.42 -7.99
CA TYR A 21 4.98 26.03 -7.59
C TYR A 21 3.68 25.23 -7.45
N ASN A 22 2.59 25.81 -6.94
CA ASN A 22 1.28 25.13 -6.91
C ASN A 22 0.83 24.73 -8.32
N ASN A 23 0.84 25.69 -9.24
CA ASN A 23 0.46 25.44 -10.63
C ASN A 23 1.38 24.42 -11.31
N MET A 24 2.68 24.42 -10.98
CA MET A 24 3.60 23.41 -11.48
C MET A 24 3.26 22.01 -10.95
N GLY A 25 2.95 21.91 -9.66
CA GLY A 25 2.48 20.68 -9.03
C GLY A 25 1.24 20.12 -9.71
N LEU A 26 0.20 20.95 -9.90
CA LEU A 26 -1.03 20.56 -10.58
C LEU A 26 -0.79 20.04 -12.02
N VAL A 27 0.09 20.70 -12.79
CA VAL A 27 0.44 20.24 -14.14
C VAL A 27 1.16 18.88 -14.09
N GLN A 28 2.09 18.70 -13.15
CA GLN A 28 2.83 17.44 -12.97
C GLN A 28 1.89 16.30 -12.55
N GLN A 29 0.88 16.56 -11.70
CA GLN A 29 -0.16 15.57 -11.37
C GLN A 29 -0.93 15.13 -12.61
N LEU A 30 -1.33 16.08 -13.46
CA LEU A 30 -2.05 15.77 -14.70
C LEU A 30 -1.19 14.92 -15.67
N GLN A 31 0.13 15.08 -15.62
CA GLN A 31 1.10 14.28 -16.38
C GLN A 31 1.39 12.91 -15.75
N GLY A 32 0.86 12.62 -14.56
CA GLY A 32 1.15 11.40 -13.81
C GLY A 32 2.50 11.40 -13.10
N ASP A 33 3.23 12.53 -13.09
CA ASP A 33 4.49 12.67 -12.35
C ASP A 33 4.21 13.10 -10.90
N TYR A 34 3.68 12.18 -10.11
CA TYR A 34 3.29 12.46 -8.73
C TYR A 34 4.47 12.76 -7.81
N GLY A 35 5.67 12.25 -8.12
CA GLY A 35 6.87 12.53 -7.35
C GLY A 35 7.27 14.01 -7.44
N GLN A 36 7.35 14.54 -8.68
CA GLN A 36 7.62 15.96 -8.89
C GLN A 36 6.46 16.84 -8.42
N ALA A 37 5.22 16.39 -8.64
CA ALA A 37 4.05 17.13 -8.19
C ALA A 37 4.09 17.37 -6.68
N LEU A 38 4.33 16.32 -5.90
CA LEU A 38 4.38 16.41 -4.45
C LEU A 38 5.54 17.30 -3.98
N SER A 39 6.70 17.21 -4.63
CA SER A 39 7.84 18.10 -4.36
C SER A 39 7.49 19.58 -4.61
N SER A 40 6.88 19.89 -5.76
CA SER A 40 6.45 21.26 -6.09
C SER A 40 5.40 21.79 -5.10
N LEU A 41 4.42 20.97 -4.72
CA LEU A 41 3.37 21.38 -3.78
C LEU A 41 3.92 21.61 -2.37
N GLU A 42 4.88 20.82 -1.91
CA GLU A 42 5.56 21.07 -0.63
C GLU A 42 6.41 22.34 -0.66
N VAL A 43 7.12 22.62 -1.75
CA VAL A 43 7.83 23.90 -1.91
C VAL A 43 6.85 25.07 -1.85
N ALA A 44 5.68 24.92 -2.49
CA ALA A 44 4.64 25.94 -2.42
C ALA A 44 4.08 26.12 -1.00
N ARG A 45 3.87 25.02 -0.26
CA ARG A 45 3.44 25.05 1.15
C ARG A 45 4.43 25.79 2.03
N LEU A 46 5.72 25.46 1.94
CA LEU A 46 6.77 26.13 2.72
C LEU A 46 6.84 27.65 2.46
N ASN A 47 6.61 28.07 1.22
CA ASN A 47 6.56 29.49 0.89
C ASN A 47 5.31 30.18 1.47
N PHE A 48 4.16 29.51 1.50
CA PHE A 48 2.95 30.05 2.15
C PHE A 48 3.04 30.07 3.68
N ASP A 49 3.62 29.04 4.31
CA ASP A 49 3.86 28.99 5.76
C ASP A 49 4.71 30.17 6.26
N ALA A 50 5.63 30.64 5.41
CA ALA A 50 6.48 31.78 5.70
C ALA A 50 5.75 33.14 5.58
N ILE A 51 4.49 33.16 5.16
CA ILE A 51 3.69 34.38 4.97
C ILE A 51 2.65 34.49 6.09
N ASN A 52 2.78 35.52 6.92
CA ASN A 52 1.75 35.85 7.90
C ASN A 52 0.44 36.24 7.19
N GLY A 53 -0.65 35.54 7.48
CA GLY A 53 -1.99 35.85 6.96
C GLY A 53 -2.25 35.39 5.52
N ALA A 54 -1.63 34.31 5.06
CA ALA A 54 -1.95 33.70 3.77
C ALA A 54 -3.41 33.20 3.68
N GLY A 55 -3.96 32.69 4.79
CA GLY A 55 -5.37 32.35 4.97
C GLY A 55 -5.95 31.55 3.79
N ALA A 56 -6.97 32.10 3.13
CA ALA A 56 -7.65 31.40 2.05
C ALA A 56 -6.75 30.93 0.87
N GLU A 57 -5.68 31.66 0.54
CA GLU A 57 -4.77 31.23 -0.55
C GLU A 57 -3.96 29.99 -0.16
N HIS A 58 -3.59 29.90 1.12
CA HIS A 58 -2.92 28.74 1.68
C HIS A 58 -3.88 27.55 1.75
N ALA A 59 -5.11 27.76 2.21
CA ALA A 59 -6.11 26.69 2.24
C ALA A 59 -6.39 26.06 0.87
N ILE A 60 -6.40 26.85 -0.21
CA ILE A 60 -6.57 26.34 -1.57
C ILE A 60 -5.41 25.42 -1.97
N LEU A 61 -4.17 25.82 -1.66
CA LEU A 61 -3.00 24.97 -1.85
C LEU A 61 -3.11 23.68 -1.03
N LEU A 62 -3.50 23.78 0.25
CA LEU A 62 -3.64 22.62 1.11
C LEU A 62 -4.65 21.61 0.53
N LEU A 63 -5.71 22.07 -0.13
CA LEU A 63 -6.63 21.17 -0.84
C LEU A 63 -5.94 20.42 -1.98
N ASP A 64 -5.17 21.11 -2.82
CA ASP A 64 -4.46 20.48 -3.95
C ASP A 64 -3.39 19.48 -3.46
N LEU A 65 -2.71 19.80 -2.34
CA LEU A 65 -1.78 18.90 -1.67
C LEU A 65 -2.50 17.69 -1.04
N ALA A 66 -3.64 17.90 -0.39
CA ALA A 66 -4.44 16.83 0.20
C ALA A 66 -5.01 15.88 -0.86
N ASP A 67 -5.45 16.40 -2.01
CA ASP A 67 -5.87 15.61 -3.18
C ASP A 67 -4.70 14.74 -3.71
N THR A 68 -3.47 15.29 -3.69
CA THR A 68 -2.25 14.54 -4.05
C THR A 68 -1.97 13.42 -3.06
N TYR A 69 -2.03 13.71 -1.76
CA TYR A 69 -1.85 12.71 -0.71
C TYR A 69 -2.87 11.58 -0.83
N LEU A 70 -4.14 11.91 -1.08
CA LEU A 70 -5.20 10.94 -1.28
C LEU A 70 -4.91 10.03 -2.49
N THR A 71 -4.46 10.60 -3.61
CA THR A 71 -4.12 9.85 -4.83
C THR A 71 -2.95 8.87 -4.63
N LEU A 72 -2.02 9.24 -3.75
CA LEU A 72 -0.87 8.42 -3.33
C LEU A 72 -1.17 7.47 -2.17
N ASN A 73 -2.43 7.43 -1.72
CA ASN A 73 -2.90 6.64 -0.58
C ASN A 73 -2.20 6.98 0.74
N LEU A 74 -1.76 8.23 0.88
CA LEU A 74 -1.26 8.82 2.13
C LEU A 74 -2.44 9.38 2.92
N ILE A 75 -3.31 8.47 3.38
CA ILE A 75 -4.62 8.81 3.93
C ILE A 75 -4.53 9.67 5.21
N PRO A 76 -3.67 9.37 6.20
CA PRO A 76 -3.53 10.21 7.39
C PRO A 76 -3.06 11.63 7.08
N GLU A 77 -2.12 11.77 6.15
CA GLU A 77 -1.60 13.06 5.68
C GLU A 77 -2.67 13.85 4.94
N ALA A 78 -3.42 13.20 4.04
CA ALA A 78 -4.53 13.82 3.32
C ALA A 78 -5.57 14.38 4.31
N ARG A 79 -6.00 13.57 5.29
CA ARG A 79 -6.99 13.99 6.30
C ARG A 79 -6.52 15.17 7.12
N THR A 80 -5.31 15.11 7.66
CA THR A 80 -4.75 16.22 8.45
C THR A 80 -4.71 17.50 7.61
N THR A 81 -4.35 17.38 6.34
CA THR A 81 -4.24 18.52 5.42
C THR A 81 -5.63 19.10 5.08
N TYR A 82 -6.66 18.25 4.89
CA TYR A 82 -8.04 18.70 4.74
C TYR A 82 -8.58 19.39 6.00
N GLU A 83 -8.26 18.87 7.19
CA GLU A 83 -8.67 19.48 8.47
C GLU A 83 -8.05 20.88 8.64
N LEU A 84 -6.78 21.04 8.28
CA LEU A 84 -6.12 22.35 8.25
C LEU A 84 -6.77 23.31 7.25
N ALA A 85 -7.01 22.86 6.01
CA ALA A 85 -7.69 23.66 5.00
C ALA A 85 -9.10 24.08 5.46
N ALA A 86 -9.84 23.18 6.09
CA ALA A 86 -11.17 23.43 6.64
C ALA A 86 -11.15 24.53 7.72
N ALA A 87 -10.15 24.48 8.62
CA ALA A 87 -9.98 25.46 9.68
C ALA A 87 -9.70 26.86 9.10
N GLU A 88 -8.83 26.96 8.08
CA GLU A 88 -8.52 28.23 7.42
C GLU A 88 -9.67 28.80 6.58
N LEU A 89 -10.52 27.93 6.03
CA LEU A 89 -11.70 28.32 5.26
C LEU A 89 -12.91 28.65 6.13
N HIS A 90 -12.88 28.31 7.43
CA HIS A 90 -14.00 28.53 8.33
C HIS A 90 -14.34 30.02 8.43
N GLY A 91 -15.61 30.38 8.24
CA GLY A 91 -16.07 31.77 8.32
C GLY A 91 -15.67 32.67 7.13
N THR A 92 -14.93 32.17 6.13
CA THR A 92 -14.51 32.96 4.95
C THR A 92 -15.61 33.16 3.90
N GLY A 93 -16.70 32.41 4.00
CA GLY A 93 -17.78 32.39 3.00
C GLY A 93 -17.44 31.61 1.72
N MET A 94 -16.27 30.96 1.64
CA MET A 94 -15.83 30.21 0.47
C MET A 94 -16.46 28.80 0.38
N ALA A 95 -17.78 28.75 0.18
CA ALA A 95 -18.57 27.51 0.19
C ALA A 95 -18.08 26.45 -0.82
N HIS A 96 -17.50 26.87 -1.95
CA HIS A 96 -16.92 25.96 -2.94
C HIS A 96 -15.76 25.12 -2.39
N TYR A 97 -14.82 25.75 -1.69
CA TYR A 97 -13.66 25.05 -1.14
C TYR A 97 -14.06 24.20 0.08
N LEU A 98 -15.04 24.63 0.88
CA LEU A 98 -15.61 23.79 1.93
C LEU A 98 -16.29 22.54 1.36
N ALA A 99 -16.94 22.63 0.18
CA ALA A 99 -17.48 21.45 -0.49
C ALA A 99 -16.38 20.49 -0.98
N ARG A 100 -15.23 21.03 -1.45
CA ARG A 100 -14.04 20.21 -1.76
C ARG A 100 -13.47 19.52 -0.52
N VAL A 101 -13.38 20.21 0.62
CA VAL A 101 -13.01 19.60 1.92
C VAL A 101 -13.93 18.41 2.22
N SER A 102 -15.25 18.62 2.19
CA SER A 102 -16.21 17.55 2.49
C SER A 102 -16.06 16.36 1.54
N TRP A 103 -15.83 16.61 0.25
CA TRP A 103 -15.59 15.55 -0.72
C TRP A 103 -14.31 14.76 -0.38
N GLY A 104 -13.18 15.45 -0.21
CA GLY A 104 -11.89 14.81 0.10
C GLY A 104 -11.88 14.05 1.42
N MET A 105 -12.50 14.61 2.47
CA MET A 105 -12.69 13.92 3.76
C MET A 105 -13.55 12.67 3.63
N GLY A 106 -14.62 12.73 2.84
CA GLY A 106 -15.47 11.57 2.55
C GLY A 106 -14.69 10.43 1.88
N ALA A 107 -13.89 10.75 0.87
CA ALA A 107 -13.03 9.77 0.18
C ALA A 107 -11.95 9.18 1.11
N ALA A 108 -11.31 10.02 1.93
CA ALA A 108 -10.30 9.56 2.90
C ALA A 108 -10.88 8.62 3.97
N LEU A 109 -12.07 8.95 4.51
CA LEU A 109 -12.77 8.10 5.48
C LEU A 109 -13.22 6.77 4.86
N MET A 110 -13.61 6.78 3.58
CA MET A 110 -13.93 5.56 2.84
C MET A 110 -12.71 4.64 2.68
N ALA A 111 -11.51 5.21 2.48
CA ALA A 111 -10.26 4.46 2.42
C ALA A 111 -9.90 3.80 3.77
N GLU A 112 -10.31 4.39 4.90
CA GLU A 112 -10.17 3.82 6.25
C GLU A 112 -11.33 2.90 6.67
N TRP A 113 -12.19 2.49 5.73
CA TRP A 113 -13.38 1.67 6.00
C TRP A 113 -14.41 2.29 6.96
N GLN A 114 -14.37 3.62 7.16
CA GLN A 114 -15.33 4.37 7.99
C GLN A 114 -16.54 4.82 7.17
N TYR A 115 -17.31 3.86 6.67
CA TYR A 115 -18.33 4.10 5.65
C TYR A 115 -19.47 5.04 6.07
N GLU A 116 -19.93 4.96 7.31
CA GLU A 116 -21.03 5.82 7.81
C GLU A 116 -20.59 7.29 7.89
N ALA A 117 -19.37 7.55 8.39
CA ALA A 117 -18.81 8.89 8.43
C ALA A 117 -18.54 9.42 7.01
N ALA A 118 -17.98 8.58 6.13
CA ALA A 118 -17.76 8.91 4.73
C ALA A 118 -19.06 9.32 4.02
N GLN A 119 -20.16 8.60 4.26
CA GLN A 119 -21.46 8.90 3.67
C GLN A 119 -21.94 10.31 4.01
N ALA A 120 -21.81 10.72 5.27
CA ALA A 120 -22.23 12.04 5.73
C ALA A 120 -21.46 13.17 5.02
N TYR A 121 -20.13 13.03 4.91
CA TYR A 121 -19.27 14.00 4.23
C TYR A 121 -19.54 14.07 2.72
N LEU A 122 -19.68 12.92 2.05
CA LEU A 122 -19.99 12.90 0.61
C LEU A 122 -21.39 13.46 0.31
N ALA A 123 -22.37 13.19 1.16
CA ALA A 123 -23.72 13.75 1.01
C ALA A 123 -23.73 15.29 1.17
N ASP A 124 -22.98 15.82 2.14
CA ASP A 124 -22.77 17.26 2.31
C ASP A 124 -22.07 17.87 1.08
N ALA A 125 -21.04 17.23 0.55
CA ALA A 125 -20.35 17.68 -0.67
C ALA A 125 -21.30 17.77 -1.89
N VAL A 126 -22.08 16.71 -2.15
CA VAL A 126 -23.06 16.68 -3.25
C VAL A 126 -24.09 17.80 -3.09
N ALA A 127 -24.62 17.99 -1.88
CA ALA A 127 -25.60 19.04 -1.59
C ALA A 127 -25.01 20.45 -1.82
N ARG A 128 -23.79 20.71 -1.35
CA ARG A 128 -23.13 22.02 -1.52
C ARG A 128 -22.79 22.29 -2.98
N PHE A 129 -22.22 21.33 -3.71
CA PHE A 129 -21.95 21.53 -5.13
C PHE A 129 -23.23 21.74 -5.94
N GLY A 130 -24.31 21.03 -5.60
CA GLY A 130 -25.64 21.25 -6.18
C GLY A 130 -26.18 22.64 -5.91
N ALA A 131 -26.10 23.13 -4.67
CA ALA A 131 -26.53 24.49 -4.30
C ALA A 131 -25.71 25.59 -5.01
N LEU A 132 -24.43 25.32 -5.29
CA LEU A 132 -23.55 26.20 -6.05
C LEU A 132 -23.73 26.08 -7.58
N GLY A 133 -24.56 25.14 -8.06
CA GLY A 133 -24.71 24.84 -9.48
C GLY A 133 -23.45 24.26 -10.15
N ASN A 134 -22.48 23.77 -9.36
CA ASN A 134 -21.22 23.23 -9.87
C ASN A 134 -21.39 21.75 -10.27
N LYS A 135 -22.03 21.56 -11.43
CA LYS A 135 -22.32 20.24 -11.99
C LYS A 135 -21.09 19.32 -12.15
N PRO A 136 -19.92 19.79 -12.65
CA PRO A 136 -18.73 18.93 -12.75
C PRO A 136 -18.28 18.33 -11.42
N LEU A 137 -18.19 19.12 -10.36
CA LEU A 137 -17.75 18.63 -9.05
C LEU A 137 -18.85 17.86 -8.33
N GLN A 138 -20.12 18.24 -8.53
CA GLN A 138 -21.25 17.45 -8.05
C GLN A 138 -21.25 16.04 -8.64
N ALA A 139 -20.97 15.91 -9.95
CA ALA A 139 -20.82 14.61 -10.59
C ALA A 139 -19.66 13.80 -9.99
N GLY A 140 -18.51 14.42 -9.75
CA GLY A 140 -17.38 13.77 -9.09
C GLY A 140 -17.73 13.23 -7.70
N ALA A 141 -18.37 14.04 -6.85
CA ALA A 141 -18.81 13.61 -5.53
C ALA A 141 -19.89 12.50 -5.58
N LEU A 142 -20.75 12.49 -6.59
CA LEU A 142 -21.70 11.39 -6.84
C LEU A 142 -20.98 10.09 -7.24
N LEU A 143 -19.89 10.16 -8.01
CA LEU A 143 -19.09 8.99 -8.34
C LEU A 143 -18.41 8.38 -7.10
N GLU A 144 -17.92 9.22 -6.17
CA GLU A 144 -17.43 8.71 -4.88
C GLU A 144 -18.55 8.08 -4.03
N GLN A 145 -19.78 8.62 -4.06
CA GLN A 145 -20.91 7.95 -3.42
C GLN A 145 -21.20 6.59 -4.06
N ALA A 146 -21.07 6.47 -5.38
CA ALA A 146 -21.21 5.18 -6.06
C ALA A 146 -20.15 4.18 -5.57
N ASP A 147 -18.90 4.62 -5.40
CA ASP A 147 -17.83 3.78 -4.85
C ASP A 147 -18.08 3.37 -3.40
N LEU A 148 -18.54 4.30 -2.56
CA LEU A 148 -18.92 4.01 -1.18
C LEU A 148 -20.00 2.92 -1.11
N PHE A 149 -21.08 3.08 -1.87
CA PHE A 149 -22.16 2.08 -1.88
C PHE A 149 -21.74 0.75 -2.51
N SER A 150 -20.79 0.76 -3.45
CA SER A 150 -20.20 -0.47 -3.98
C SER A 150 -19.41 -1.23 -2.91
N ARG A 151 -18.67 -0.53 -2.04
CA ARG A 151 -17.95 -1.15 -0.90
C ARG A 151 -18.88 -1.66 0.21
N MET A 152 -20.09 -1.09 0.31
CA MET A 152 -21.16 -1.54 1.21
C MET A 152 -22.07 -2.61 0.60
N ASP A 153 -21.64 -3.25 -0.50
CA ASP A 153 -22.39 -4.29 -1.23
C ASP A 153 -23.80 -3.84 -1.69
N SER A 154 -24.00 -2.53 -1.85
CA SER A 154 -25.27 -1.90 -2.24
C SER A 154 -25.23 -1.48 -3.71
N ARG A 155 -25.01 -2.46 -4.60
CA ARG A 155 -24.78 -2.23 -6.03
C ARG A 155 -25.88 -1.42 -6.73
N GLY A 156 -27.16 -1.65 -6.39
CA GLY A 156 -28.27 -0.91 -6.97
C GLY A 156 -28.20 0.59 -6.66
N THR A 157 -27.91 0.94 -5.40
CA THR A 157 -27.71 2.32 -4.96
C THR A 157 -26.47 2.93 -5.61
N ALA A 158 -25.37 2.17 -5.70
CA ALA A 158 -24.17 2.61 -6.39
C ALA A 158 -24.45 2.99 -7.84
N LEU A 159 -25.21 2.15 -8.56
CA LEU A 159 -25.57 2.41 -9.96
C LEU A 159 -26.44 3.68 -10.10
N ILE A 160 -27.37 3.92 -9.17
CA ILE A 160 -28.20 5.14 -9.16
C ILE A 160 -27.32 6.40 -9.07
N HIS A 161 -26.33 6.42 -8.17
CA HIS A 161 -25.41 7.54 -8.04
C HIS A 161 -24.53 7.72 -9.29
N ALA A 162 -24.00 6.62 -9.84
CA ALA A 162 -23.18 6.66 -11.05
C ALA A 162 -23.97 7.17 -12.28
N VAL A 163 -25.20 6.71 -12.46
CA VAL A 163 -26.09 7.17 -13.55
C VAL A 163 -26.47 8.64 -13.32
N SER A 164 -26.73 9.06 -12.09
CA SER A 164 -27.01 10.46 -11.77
C SER A 164 -25.83 11.37 -12.14
N ALA A 165 -24.60 10.94 -11.85
CA ALA A 165 -23.39 11.65 -12.25
C ALA A 165 -23.26 11.73 -13.78
N TYR A 166 -23.49 10.61 -14.49
CA TYR A 166 -23.47 10.56 -15.95
C TYR A 166 -24.49 11.51 -16.58
N GLU A 167 -25.73 11.48 -16.13
CA GLU A 167 -26.82 12.35 -16.61
C GLU A 167 -26.52 13.84 -16.40
N LEU A 168 -25.78 14.17 -15.33
CA LEU A 168 -25.40 15.56 -15.03
C LEU A 168 -24.38 16.13 -16.04
N VAL A 169 -23.55 15.27 -16.63
CA VAL A 169 -22.39 15.69 -17.45
C VAL A 169 -22.48 15.30 -18.92
N LYS A 170 -23.36 14.37 -19.31
CA LYS A 170 -23.44 13.80 -20.68
C LYS A 170 -23.64 14.84 -21.80
N ASP A 171 -24.41 15.90 -21.53
CA ASP A 171 -24.78 16.92 -22.53
C ASP A 171 -23.87 18.16 -22.49
N ASN A 172 -22.79 18.13 -21.70
CA ASN A 172 -21.93 19.28 -21.44
C ASN A 172 -20.48 19.05 -21.90
N ALA A 173 -19.74 20.15 -22.11
CA ALA A 173 -18.34 20.12 -22.53
C ALA A 173 -17.36 19.82 -21.37
N TRP A 174 -17.59 18.71 -20.65
CA TRP A 174 -16.77 18.26 -19.51
C TRP A 174 -16.22 16.85 -19.75
N PRO A 175 -15.23 16.71 -20.65
CA PRO A 175 -14.79 15.40 -21.12
C PRO A 175 -14.19 14.53 -20.02
N ILE A 176 -13.51 15.11 -19.03
CA ILE A 176 -12.92 14.36 -17.92
C ILE A 176 -14.03 13.76 -17.03
N GLN A 177 -15.02 14.56 -16.66
CA GLN A 177 -16.12 14.11 -15.81
C GLN A 177 -17.01 13.10 -16.55
N HIS A 178 -17.26 13.34 -17.83
CA HIS A 178 -18.00 12.40 -18.68
C HIS A 178 -17.26 11.06 -18.79
N PHE A 179 -15.94 11.08 -18.95
CA PHE A 179 -15.10 9.89 -18.98
C PHE A 179 -15.23 9.06 -17.69
N PHE A 180 -15.03 9.67 -16.51
CA PHE A 180 -15.15 8.94 -15.24
C PHE A 180 -16.56 8.40 -14.99
N ALA A 181 -17.60 9.16 -15.36
CA ALA A 181 -18.97 8.70 -15.24
C ALA A 181 -19.25 7.47 -16.13
N LYS A 182 -18.74 7.44 -17.38
CA LYS A 182 -18.85 6.26 -18.25
C LYS A 182 -18.17 5.04 -17.66
N LEU A 183 -16.95 5.20 -17.14
CA LEU A 183 -16.21 4.11 -16.52
C LEU A 183 -16.98 3.50 -15.34
N LYS A 184 -17.49 4.36 -14.44
CA LYS A 184 -18.21 3.90 -13.25
C LYS A 184 -19.54 3.23 -13.59
N VAL A 185 -20.31 3.80 -14.51
CA VAL A 185 -21.56 3.18 -14.96
C VAL A 185 -21.29 1.83 -15.61
N ALA A 186 -20.30 1.75 -16.52
CA ALA A 186 -19.97 0.50 -17.19
C ALA A 186 -19.51 -0.60 -16.22
N GLU A 187 -18.67 -0.25 -15.25
CA GLU A 187 -18.26 -1.14 -14.16
C GLU A 187 -19.47 -1.70 -13.40
N LEU A 188 -20.38 -0.83 -13.00
CA LEU A 188 -21.56 -1.20 -12.22
C LEU A 188 -22.64 -1.92 -13.04
N MET A 189 -22.58 -1.90 -14.38
CA MET A 189 -23.49 -2.64 -15.25
C MET A 189 -23.07 -4.11 -15.49
N LEU A 190 -21.80 -4.49 -15.28
CA LEU A 190 -21.38 -5.89 -15.45
C LEU A 190 -22.17 -6.85 -14.52
N PRO A 191 -22.81 -7.94 -14.98
CA PRO A 191 -22.40 -8.71 -16.14
C PRO A 191 -23.14 -8.38 -17.44
N ASP A 192 -23.92 -7.28 -17.53
CA ASP A 192 -24.42 -6.80 -18.82
C ASP A 192 -23.25 -6.24 -19.65
N THR A 193 -22.62 -7.14 -20.42
CA THR A 193 -21.45 -6.83 -21.23
C THR A 193 -21.79 -5.95 -22.43
N THR A 194 -23.05 -5.89 -22.88
CA THR A 194 -23.41 -5.13 -24.09
C THR A 194 -23.44 -3.64 -23.78
N ALA A 195 -24.13 -3.26 -22.70
CA ALA A 195 -24.19 -1.86 -22.28
C ALA A 195 -22.83 -1.35 -21.77
N ALA A 196 -22.10 -2.18 -21.01
CA ALA A 196 -20.76 -1.85 -20.53
C ALA A 196 -19.76 -1.66 -21.68
N ALA A 197 -19.80 -2.52 -22.71
CA ALA A 197 -18.91 -2.41 -23.87
C ALA A 197 -19.06 -1.07 -24.60
N LYS A 198 -20.30 -0.62 -24.83
CA LYS A 198 -20.56 0.66 -25.49
C LYS A 198 -19.88 1.81 -24.75
N LEU A 199 -20.10 1.91 -23.44
CA LEU A 199 -19.56 2.99 -22.61
C LEU A 199 -18.03 2.96 -22.52
N LEU A 200 -17.43 1.78 -22.38
CA LEU A 200 -15.98 1.62 -22.27
C LEU A 200 -15.25 1.92 -23.58
N LEU A 201 -15.79 1.48 -24.73
CA LEU A 201 -15.21 1.79 -26.05
C LEU A 201 -15.32 3.29 -26.37
N GLU A 202 -16.43 3.92 -26.01
CA GLU A 202 -16.57 5.38 -26.12
C GLU A 202 -15.56 6.11 -25.23
N ALA A 203 -15.33 5.64 -23.99
CA ALA A 203 -14.32 6.20 -23.08
C ALA A 203 -12.88 6.00 -23.62
N GLN A 204 -12.58 4.82 -24.19
CA GLN A 204 -11.29 4.55 -24.84
C GLN A 204 -11.03 5.53 -26.00
N GLY A 205 -12.05 5.82 -26.81
CA GLY A 205 -11.96 6.81 -27.90
C GLY A 205 -11.64 8.24 -27.42
N MET A 206 -12.02 8.59 -26.19
CA MET A 206 -11.73 9.90 -25.61
C MET A 206 -10.25 10.09 -25.22
N LEU A 207 -9.49 9.01 -25.05
CA LEU A 207 -8.07 9.08 -24.64
C LEU A 207 -7.19 9.83 -25.64
N ASN A 208 -7.55 9.86 -26.92
CA ASN A 208 -6.83 10.62 -27.94
C ASN A 208 -6.94 12.14 -27.73
N GLN A 209 -8.02 12.60 -27.09
CA GLN A 209 -8.28 14.01 -26.79
C GLN A 209 -7.86 14.39 -25.37
N LEU A 210 -7.59 13.40 -24.52
CA LEU A 210 -7.22 13.53 -23.12
C LEU A 210 -5.84 12.90 -22.90
N PRO A 211 -4.73 13.64 -23.09
CA PRO A 211 -3.37 13.12 -22.92
C PRO A 211 -3.00 12.97 -21.44
N LEU A 212 -3.78 12.18 -20.70
CA LEU A 212 -3.69 11.95 -19.26
C LEU A 212 -3.36 10.46 -19.02
N PRO A 213 -2.11 10.10 -18.70
CA PRO A 213 -1.67 8.71 -18.56
C PRO A 213 -2.50 7.89 -17.54
N GLN A 214 -2.90 8.54 -16.45
CA GLN A 214 -3.73 7.94 -15.38
C GLN A 214 -5.10 7.47 -15.86
N LEU A 215 -5.61 7.97 -16.98
CA LEU A 215 -6.89 7.52 -17.54
C LEU A 215 -6.74 6.21 -18.32
N ARG A 216 -5.54 5.93 -18.85
CA ARG A 216 -5.28 4.78 -19.72
C ARG A 216 -5.36 3.47 -18.95
N PHE A 217 -4.70 3.37 -17.80
CA PHE A 217 -4.74 2.14 -17.01
C PHE A 217 -6.15 1.86 -16.46
N GLN A 218 -6.92 2.89 -16.13
CA GLN A 218 -8.30 2.74 -15.63
C GLN A 218 -9.23 2.17 -16.70
N VAL A 219 -9.17 2.67 -17.94
CA VAL A 219 -9.92 2.11 -19.06
C VAL A 219 -9.45 0.69 -19.37
N GLY A 220 -8.14 0.47 -19.49
CA GLY A 220 -7.58 -0.84 -19.82
C GLY A 220 -7.98 -1.92 -18.81
N GLN A 221 -8.00 -1.58 -17.51
CA GLN A 221 -8.50 -2.49 -16.49
C GLN A 221 -9.98 -2.86 -16.70
N ARG A 222 -10.85 -1.87 -16.90
CA ARG A 222 -12.29 -2.10 -17.07
C ARG A 222 -12.60 -2.84 -18.39
N LEU A 223 -11.87 -2.55 -19.47
CA LEU A 223 -11.94 -3.32 -20.73
C LEU A 223 -11.44 -4.76 -20.53
N GLY A 224 -10.36 -4.95 -19.78
CA GLY A 224 -9.89 -6.28 -19.39
C GLY A 224 -10.97 -7.12 -18.72
N ARG A 225 -11.63 -6.56 -17.70
CA ARG A 225 -12.76 -7.22 -17.00
C ARG A 225 -13.96 -7.47 -17.91
N LEU A 226 -14.29 -6.52 -18.79
CA LEU A 226 -15.33 -6.68 -19.80
C LEU A 226 -15.02 -7.88 -20.72
N TYR A 227 -13.81 -7.93 -21.27
CA TYR A 227 -13.39 -9.00 -22.18
C TYR A 227 -13.32 -10.35 -21.49
N LEU A 228 -12.90 -10.40 -20.21
CA LEU A 228 -13.01 -11.61 -19.38
C LEU A 228 -14.47 -12.07 -19.25
N ALA A 229 -15.40 -11.16 -18.94
CA ALA A 229 -16.83 -11.47 -18.86
C ALA A 229 -17.43 -11.93 -20.21
N GLN A 230 -16.83 -11.53 -21.34
CA GLN A 230 -17.20 -11.98 -22.68
C GLN A 230 -16.48 -13.26 -23.13
N GLY A 231 -15.56 -13.80 -22.32
CA GLY A 231 -14.72 -14.95 -22.70
C GLY A 231 -13.59 -14.63 -23.69
N GLN A 232 -13.36 -13.36 -24.02
CA GLN A 232 -12.33 -12.89 -24.95
C GLN A 232 -10.98 -12.74 -24.24
N ARG A 233 -10.39 -13.87 -23.82
CA ARG A 233 -9.18 -13.89 -22.98
C ARG A 233 -7.98 -13.18 -23.59
N ASP A 234 -7.76 -13.29 -24.91
CA ASP A 234 -6.62 -12.63 -25.57
C ASP A 234 -6.74 -11.10 -25.54
N MET A 235 -7.93 -10.57 -25.80
CA MET A 235 -8.20 -9.13 -25.73
C MET A 235 -8.06 -8.64 -24.28
N ALA A 236 -8.59 -9.41 -23.32
CA ALA A 236 -8.46 -9.09 -21.90
C ALA A 236 -6.98 -8.99 -21.48
N ARG A 237 -6.16 -9.96 -21.88
CA ARG A 237 -4.72 -9.97 -21.62
C ARG A 237 -4.03 -8.74 -22.17
N GLN A 238 -4.28 -8.38 -23.43
CA GLN A 238 -3.66 -7.21 -24.06
C GLN A 238 -3.99 -5.91 -23.31
N GLU A 239 -5.25 -5.70 -22.96
CA GLU A 239 -5.71 -4.50 -22.25
C GLU A 239 -5.16 -4.43 -20.82
N LEU A 240 -5.15 -5.55 -20.09
CA LEU A 240 -4.62 -5.58 -18.73
C LEU A 240 -3.09 -5.41 -18.71
N GLU A 241 -2.35 -6.03 -19.63
CA GLU A 241 -0.91 -5.82 -19.76
C GLU A 241 -0.58 -4.36 -20.08
N ALA A 242 -1.36 -3.73 -20.97
CA ALA A 242 -1.20 -2.31 -21.28
C ALA A 242 -1.49 -1.43 -20.04
N ALA A 243 -2.54 -1.75 -19.29
CA ALA A 243 -2.86 -1.07 -18.04
C ALA A 243 -1.74 -1.22 -17.00
N ALA A 244 -1.18 -2.42 -16.84
CA ALA A 244 -0.06 -2.66 -15.93
C ALA A 244 1.18 -1.85 -16.32
N ARG A 245 1.53 -1.80 -17.61
CA ARG A 245 2.67 -1.00 -18.10
C ARG A 245 2.50 0.50 -17.84
N GLU A 246 1.32 1.05 -18.09
CA GLU A 246 1.02 2.46 -17.81
C GLU A 246 1.09 2.76 -16.30
N LEU A 247 0.55 1.86 -15.47
CA LEU A 247 0.62 1.97 -14.01
C LEU A 247 2.06 1.89 -13.49
N GLU A 248 2.89 1.01 -14.06
CA GLU A 248 4.32 0.91 -13.74
C GLU A 248 5.09 2.16 -14.16
N SER A 249 4.77 2.74 -15.32
CA SER A 249 5.35 4.00 -15.78
C SER A 249 5.08 5.12 -14.77
N ILE A 250 3.83 5.25 -14.31
CA ILE A 250 3.46 6.22 -13.27
C ILE A 250 4.19 5.91 -11.95
N ARG A 251 4.17 4.65 -11.49
CA ARG A 251 4.84 4.23 -10.25
C ARG A 251 6.35 4.51 -10.28
N SER A 252 6.98 4.47 -11.47
CA SER A 252 8.41 4.72 -11.61
C SER A 252 8.82 6.16 -11.28
N THR A 253 7.92 7.14 -11.42
CA THR A 253 8.21 8.55 -11.13
C THR A 253 8.31 8.83 -9.63
N LEU A 254 7.77 7.95 -8.78
CA LEU A 254 7.86 8.04 -7.34
C LEU A 254 9.25 7.60 -6.88
N VAL A 255 10.00 8.47 -6.21
CA VAL A 255 11.39 8.19 -5.81
C VAL A 255 11.44 7.23 -4.60
N GLN A 256 10.63 7.51 -3.59
CA GLN A 256 10.62 6.78 -2.32
C GLN A 256 9.89 5.43 -2.44
N GLU A 257 10.45 4.39 -1.82
CA GLU A 257 9.86 3.05 -1.79
C GLU A 257 8.50 3.03 -1.07
N SER A 258 8.39 3.74 0.05
CA SER A 258 7.14 3.90 0.80
C SER A 258 6.03 4.48 -0.09
N LEU A 259 6.33 5.52 -0.87
CA LEU A 259 5.38 6.13 -1.81
C LEU A 259 4.93 5.16 -2.90
N ARG A 260 5.86 4.37 -3.47
CA ARG A 260 5.54 3.35 -4.48
C ARG A 260 4.60 2.29 -3.91
N ALA A 261 4.83 1.86 -2.66
CA ALA A 261 4.00 0.88 -1.98
C ALA A 261 2.60 1.44 -1.68
N SER A 262 2.50 2.64 -1.08
CA SER A 262 1.21 3.29 -0.78
C SER A 262 0.40 3.52 -2.05
N PHE A 263 1.01 4.07 -3.11
CA PHE A 263 0.33 4.34 -4.38
C PHE A 263 -0.31 3.10 -5.02
N LEU A 264 0.27 1.92 -4.83
CA LEU A 264 -0.20 0.68 -5.44
C LEU A 264 -1.40 0.06 -4.69
N GLN A 265 -1.62 0.39 -3.42
CA GLN A 265 -2.54 -0.34 -2.55
C GLN A 265 -3.99 -0.41 -3.06
N ASP A 266 -4.51 0.66 -3.65
CA ASP A 266 -5.84 0.75 -4.26
C ASP A 266 -5.85 0.37 -5.76
N LYS A 267 -4.67 0.15 -6.36
CA LYS A 267 -4.47 -0.14 -7.79
C LYS A 267 -3.93 -1.55 -8.06
N ILE A 268 -3.74 -2.34 -7.00
CA ILE A 268 -3.21 -3.72 -7.07
C ILE A 268 -4.09 -4.64 -7.92
N SER A 269 -5.38 -4.35 -7.98
CA SER A 269 -6.36 -5.14 -8.73
C SER A 269 -6.05 -5.29 -10.23
N VAL A 270 -5.28 -4.38 -10.84
CA VAL A 270 -4.79 -4.55 -12.22
C VAL A 270 -3.88 -5.77 -12.34
N TYR A 271 -3.00 -5.97 -11.36
CA TYR A 271 -2.09 -7.11 -11.29
C TYR A 271 -2.84 -8.38 -10.90
N GLU A 272 -3.77 -8.31 -9.95
CA GLU A 272 -4.58 -9.46 -9.55
C GLU A 272 -5.41 -10.00 -10.73
N ASP A 273 -6.06 -9.11 -11.50
CA ASP A 273 -6.83 -9.47 -12.70
C ASP A 273 -5.92 -10.19 -13.73
N LEU A 274 -4.66 -9.74 -13.90
CA LEU A 274 -3.65 -10.39 -14.76
C LEU A 274 -3.20 -11.75 -14.24
N VAL A 275 -2.87 -11.84 -12.96
CA VAL A 275 -2.41 -13.10 -12.36
C VAL A 275 -3.51 -14.14 -12.47
N ALA A 276 -4.76 -13.78 -12.14
CA ALA A 276 -5.90 -14.67 -12.30
C ALA A 276 -6.07 -15.14 -13.76
N LEU A 277 -5.97 -14.23 -14.73
CA LEU A 277 -6.05 -14.55 -16.16
C LEU A 277 -4.98 -15.57 -16.58
N TYR A 278 -3.73 -15.39 -16.13
CA TYR A 278 -2.64 -16.30 -16.46
C TYR A 278 -2.77 -17.66 -15.78
N LEU A 279 -3.21 -17.70 -14.53
CA LEU A 279 -3.44 -18.96 -13.81
C LEU A 279 -4.56 -19.80 -14.44
N ASP A 280 -5.58 -19.14 -15.00
CA ASP A 280 -6.69 -19.82 -15.69
C ASP A 280 -6.29 -20.42 -17.06
N ALA A 281 -5.17 -19.99 -17.66
CA ALA A 281 -4.66 -20.56 -18.91
C ALA A 281 -4.02 -21.94 -18.70
N GLY A 282 -3.35 -22.16 -17.57
CA GLY A 282 -2.84 -23.46 -17.13
C GLY A 282 -1.60 -23.99 -17.86
N ASP A 283 -1.01 -23.23 -18.79
CA ASP A 283 0.25 -23.58 -19.43
C ASP A 283 1.47 -23.03 -18.67
N GLU A 284 2.65 -23.62 -18.91
CA GLU A 284 3.90 -23.29 -18.20
C GLU A 284 4.33 -21.83 -18.43
N ALA A 285 4.15 -21.30 -19.64
CA ALA A 285 4.53 -19.91 -19.95
C ALA A 285 3.61 -18.92 -19.23
N SER A 286 2.31 -19.18 -19.21
CA SER A 286 1.35 -18.40 -18.42
C SER A 286 1.62 -18.51 -16.92
N LEU A 287 2.00 -19.68 -16.41
CA LEU A 287 2.38 -19.83 -14.99
C LEU A 287 3.59 -18.96 -14.63
N GLN A 288 4.62 -18.93 -15.49
CA GLN A 288 5.76 -18.03 -15.31
C GLN A 288 5.34 -16.55 -15.36
N ALA A 289 4.42 -16.19 -16.28
CA ALA A 289 3.90 -14.83 -16.39
C ALA A 289 3.05 -14.42 -15.17
N ALA A 290 2.27 -15.34 -14.61
CA ALA A 290 1.50 -15.15 -13.37
C ALA A 290 2.45 -14.84 -12.20
N PHE A 291 3.47 -15.67 -12.01
CA PHE A 291 4.46 -15.49 -10.96
C PHE A 291 5.23 -14.17 -11.12
N ALA A 292 5.72 -13.87 -12.32
CA ALA A 292 6.42 -12.61 -12.58
C ALA A 292 5.52 -11.39 -12.31
N THR A 293 4.23 -11.47 -12.62
CA THR A 293 3.27 -10.39 -12.34
C THR A 293 3.03 -10.22 -10.85
N ALA A 294 2.91 -11.31 -10.09
CA ALA A 294 2.78 -11.27 -8.64
C ALA A 294 4.03 -10.65 -7.97
N GLU A 295 5.23 -10.99 -8.44
CA GLU A 295 6.49 -10.42 -7.94
C GLU A 295 6.61 -8.91 -8.25
N ARG A 296 6.23 -8.48 -9.47
CA ARG A 296 6.22 -7.06 -9.87
C ARG A 296 5.26 -6.22 -9.03
N ALA A 297 4.14 -6.80 -8.62
CA ALA A 297 3.21 -6.16 -7.69
C ALA A 297 3.84 -6.00 -6.29
N LYS A 298 4.59 -7.00 -5.82
CA LYS A 298 5.03 -7.10 -4.43
C LYS A 298 6.33 -6.36 -4.08
N SER A 299 7.38 -6.45 -4.90
CA SER A 299 8.73 -6.08 -4.43
C SER A 299 9.63 -5.41 -5.46
N GLN A 300 9.05 -4.85 -6.53
CA GLN A 300 9.81 -4.12 -7.53
C GLN A 300 10.68 -3.00 -6.92
N ALA A 301 10.15 -2.25 -5.96
CA ALA A 301 10.86 -1.13 -5.35
C ALA A 301 12.11 -1.56 -4.56
N LEU A 302 12.03 -2.68 -3.82
CA LEU A 302 13.16 -3.23 -3.07
C LEU A 302 14.22 -3.84 -4.01
N VAL A 303 13.78 -4.49 -5.09
CA VAL A 303 14.67 -5.03 -6.12
C VAL A 303 15.49 -3.91 -6.78
N ASP A 304 14.83 -2.81 -7.13
CA ASP A 304 15.50 -1.64 -7.70
C ASP A 304 16.54 -1.05 -6.73
N LEU A 305 16.22 -0.99 -5.43
CA LEU A 305 17.17 -0.56 -4.38
C LEU A 305 18.40 -1.48 -4.28
N LEU A 306 18.21 -2.80 -4.25
CA LEU A 306 19.28 -3.79 -4.14
C LEU A 306 20.24 -3.81 -5.34
N ASN A 307 19.75 -3.40 -6.50
CA ASN A 307 20.52 -3.18 -7.71
C ASN A 307 21.33 -1.86 -7.69
N GLY A 308 21.30 -1.12 -6.59
CA GLY A 308 22.08 0.12 -6.42
C GLY A 308 21.56 1.28 -7.25
N LEU A 309 20.36 1.16 -7.79
CA LEU A 309 19.72 2.20 -8.61
C LEU A 309 19.28 3.41 -7.79
N ASN A 310 19.32 3.31 -6.46
CA ASN A 310 19.01 4.35 -5.50
C ASN A 310 20.15 4.48 -4.46
N SER A 311 21.25 5.14 -4.84
CA SER A 311 22.30 5.52 -3.89
C SER A 311 22.06 6.95 -3.39
N TYR A 312 21.40 7.09 -2.25
CA TYR A 312 21.11 8.39 -1.62
C TYR A 312 22.32 8.91 -0.84
N LYS A 313 22.65 10.19 -1.03
CA LYS A 313 23.55 10.95 -0.15
C LYS A 313 22.70 11.95 0.64
N LEU A 314 22.60 11.75 1.95
CA LEU A 314 21.96 12.69 2.88
C LEU A 314 22.57 14.10 2.74
N SER A 315 21.74 15.12 2.58
CA SER A 315 22.18 16.52 2.47
C SER A 315 22.30 17.21 3.85
N GLN A 316 22.91 18.38 3.90
CA GLN A 316 23.03 19.19 5.13
C GLN A 316 21.73 19.91 5.55
N ALA A 317 20.72 20.03 4.66
CA ALA A 317 19.44 20.69 4.97
C ALA A 317 18.59 19.91 5.99
N ASP A 318 18.99 18.68 6.29
CA ASP A 318 18.21 17.70 7.03
C ASP A 318 18.52 17.63 8.54
N ALA A 319 19.51 18.38 9.04
CA ALA A 319 19.95 18.23 10.44
C ALA A 319 18.85 18.55 11.47
N ALA A 320 18.04 19.59 11.24
CA ALA A 320 16.95 19.96 12.15
C ALA A 320 15.77 18.98 12.07
N SER A 321 15.37 18.58 10.86
CA SER A 321 14.31 17.59 10.62
C SER A 321 14.71 16.20 11.12
N ALA A 322 15.98 15.80 10.94
CA ALA A 322 16.53 14.56 11.47
C ALA A 322 16.57 14.56 13.01
N ALA A 323 16.97 15.68 13.64
CA ALA A 323 16.93 15.81 15.10
C ALA A 323 15.48 15.73 15.64
N ARG A 324 14.53 16.35 14.94
CA ARG A 324 13.10 16.26 15.27
C ARG A 324 12.57 14.84 15.12
N LEU A 325 12.95 14.15 14.04
CA LEU A 325 12.60 12.74 13.80
C LEU A 325 13.16 11.83 14.89
N GLU A 326 14.41 12.01 15.29
CA GLU A 326 15.01 11.26 16.41
C GLU A 326 14.32 11.56 17.75
N GLN A 327 13.88 12.79 17.97
CA GLN A 327 13.10 13.16 19.15
C GLN A 327 11.73 12.45 19.14
N LEU A 328 10.99 12.54 18.03
CA LEU A 328 9.68 11.87 17.90
C LEU A 328 9.77 10.36 18.05
N ARG A 329 10.81 9.72 17.49
CA ARG A 329 11.05 8.28 17.67
C ARG A 329 11.31 7.92 19.14
N ARG A 330 12.08 8.74 19.87
CA ARG A 330 12.31 8.54 21.31
C ARG A 330 11.04 8.70 22.12
N ASP A 331 10.27 9.75 21.86
CA ASP A 331 9.01 10.03 22.53
C ASP A 331 7.97 8.94 22.21
N LEU A 332 7.93 8.43 20.97
CA LEU A 332 7.07 7.31 20.57
C LEU A 332 7.41 6.03 21.31
N ASN A 333 8.70 5.69 21.39
CA ASN A 333 9.14 4.54 22.16
C ASN A 333 8.77 4.67 23.64
N ALA A 334 8.83 5.86 24.22
CA ALA A 334 8.39 6.12 25.59
C ALA A 334 6.87 5.89 25.77
N LEU A 335 6.04 6.42 24.86
CA LEU A 335 4.58 6.23 24.90
C LEU A 335 4.17 4.77 24.62
N TYR A 336 4.89 4.08 23.72
CA TYR A 336 4.71 2.65 23.51
C TYR A 336 5.00 1.89 24.81
N ASN A 337 6.09 2.18 25.50
CA ASN A 337 6.41 1.55 26.78
C ASN A 337 5.37 1.85 27.87
N GLU A 338 4.82 3.07 27.92
CA GLU A 338 3.75 3.46 28.84
C GLU A 338 2.46 2.68 28.56
N ARG A 339 2.03 2.62 27.29
CA ARG A 339 0.86 1.84 26.85
C ARG A 339 0.96 0.37 27.21
N PHE A 340 2.14 -0.23 27.06
CA PHE A 340 2.35 -1.65 27.29
C PHE A 340 2.47 -2.02 28.79
N ASN A 341 2.69 -1.06 29.69
CA ASN A 341 2.78 -1.28 31.13
C ASN A 341 1.44 -1.16 31.89
N GLU A 342 0.33 -0.79 31.23
CA GLU A 342 -0.95 -0.55 31.91
C GLU A 342 -1.88 -1.79 31.98
N GLY A 343 -2.19 -2.23 33.21
CA GLY A 343 -3.15 -3.31 33.49
C GLY A 343 -4.64 -2.91 33.38
N THR A 344 -5.51 -3.91 33.19
CA THR A 344 -6.94 -3.84 32.82
C THR A 344 -7.88 -3.22 33.89
N GLY A 345 -8.26 -1.94 33.75
CA GLY A 345 -9.26 -1.26 34.60
C GLY A 345 -10.10 -0.19 33.85
N GLY A 346 -11.26 0.20 34.40
CA GLY A 346 -12.28 1.04 33.73
C GLY A 346 -11.90 2.51 33.48
N GLU A 347 -11.35 3.22 34.47
CA GLU A 347 -10.83 4.61 34.30
C GLU A 347 -9.64 4.67 33.32
N ARG A 348 -8.89 3.57 33.19
CA ARG A 348 -7.76 3.43 32.26
C ARG A 348 -8.18 3.31 30.81
N ARG A 349 -9.45 2.99 30.50
CA ARG A 349 -9.92 2.89 29.10
C ARG A 349 -9.95 4.25 28.40
N ILE A 350 -10.23 5.33 29.15
CA ILE A 350 -10.17 6.72 28.63
C ILE A 350 -8.70 7.14 28.43
N LEU A 351 -7.83 6.84 29.40
CA LEU A 351 -6.40 7.13 29.33
C LEU A 351 -5.72 6.38 28.17
N ALA A 352 -6.02 5.09 28.00
CA ALA A 352 -5.56 4.28 26.88
C ALA A 352 -6.06 4.82 25.53
N THR A 353 -7.28 5.36 25.47
CA THR A 353 -7.79 5.99 24.24
C THR A 353 -7.02 7.29 23.92
N GLN A 354 -6.66 8.08 24.93
CA GLN A 354 -5.85 9.29 24.78
C GLN A 354 -4.41 8.96 24.38
N LEU A 355 -3.77 7.98 25.03
CA LEU A 355 -2.46 7.45 24.67
C LEU A 355 -2.42 6.94 23.24
N ASN A 356 -3.42 6.16 22.82
CA ASN A 356 -3.50 5.63 21.45
C ASN A 356 -3.65 6.75 20.41
N ARG A 357 -4.42 7.79 20.73
CA ARG A 357 -4.52 8.97 19.87
C ARG A 357 -3.16 9.66 19.76
N ARG A 358 -2.47 9.84 20.87
CA ARG A 358 -1.16 10.51 20.90
C ARG A 358 -0.08 9.74 20.14
N ILE A 359 -0.06 8.42 20.29
CA ILE A 359 0.82 7.52 19.53
C ILE A 359 0.57 7.71 18.03
N ARG A 360 -0.69 7.62 17.59
CA ARG A 360 -1.04 7.82 16.17
C ARG A 360 -0.63 9.20 15.66
N GLU A 361 -0.94 10.27 16.41
CA GLU A 361 -0.52 11.65 16.05
C GLU A 361 0.99 11.75 15.82
N MET A 362 1.79 11.08 16.65
CA MET A 362 3.24 11.08 16.52
C MET A 362 3.76 10.18 15.40
N GLU A 363 3.12 9.03 15.15
CA GLU A 363 3.44 8.16 14.02
C GLU A 363 3.17 8.87 12.69
N ASP A 364 2.06 9.62 12.63
CA ASP A 364 1.71 10.46 11.48
C ASP A 364 2.74 11.59 11.30
N GLU A 365 3.20 12.23 12.39
CA GLU A 365 4.26 13.26 12.33
C GLU A 365 5.61 12.67 11.88
N VAL A 366 5.98 11.48 12.34
CA VAL A 366 7.19 10.75 11.90
C VAL A 366 7.13 10.45 10.41
N THR A 367 6.02 9.87 9.95
CA THR A 367 5.83 9.48 8.55
C THR A 367 5.88 10.71 7.65
N ARG A 368 5.22 11.80 8.06
CA ARG A 368 5.24 13.09 7.35
C ARG A 368 6.64 13.70 7.27
N LEU A 369 7.40 13.70 8.37
CA LEU A 369 8.76 14.24 8.36
C LEU A 369 9.69 13.40 7.47
N GLN A 370 9.56 12.06 7.51
CA GLN A 370 10.31 11.18 6.62
C GLN A 370 9.98 11.45 5.15
N LEU A 371 8.69 11.64 4.84
CA LEU A 371 8.23 12.00 3.51
C LEU A 371 8.85 13.32 3.05
N GLN A 372 8.81 14.35 3.89
CA GLN A 372 9.37 15.68 3.59
C GLN A 372 10.89 15.63 3.37
N MET A 373 11.62 14.92 4.23
CA MET A 373 13.06 14.73 4.09
C MET A 373 13.40 14.08 2.75
N GLY A 374 12.73 12.98 2.38
CA GLY A 374 12.99 12.33 1.10
C GLY A 374 12.50 13.10 -0.13
N LEU A 375 11.70 14.17 0.02
CA LEU A 375 11.30 15.05 -1.08
C LEU A 375 12.29 16.22 -1.26
N ALA A 376 12.92 16.68 -0.18
CA ALA A 376 13.93 17.75 -0.19
C ALA A 376 15.25 17.32 -0.83
N GLU A 377 15.56 16.02 -0.80
CA GLU A 377 16.77 15.44 -1.41
C GLU A 377 16.76 15.45 -2.95
N GLY A 378 15.63 15.82 -3.57
CA GLY A 378 15.47 15.96 -5.02
C GLY A 378 15.33 14.62 -5.75
N VAL A 379 14.68 14.67 -6.92
CA VAL A 379 14.60 13.50 -7.82
C VAL A 379 15.93 13.35 -8.55
N PRO A 380 16.64 12.20 -8.44
CA PRO A 380 17.86 11.97 -9.21
C PRO A 380 17.61 12.15 -10.72
N ALA A 381 18.54 12.80 -11.42
CA ALA A 381 18.48 12.95 -12.87
C ALA A 381 18.76 11.60 -13.54
N GLY A 382 17.69 10.87 -13.86
CA GLY A 382 17.74 9.56 -14.51
C GLY A 382 16.98 8.54 -13.69
N PHE A 383 15.72 8.30 -14.05
CA PHE A 383 15.03 7.12 -13.56
C PHE A 383 15.65 5.90 -14.25
N PRO A 384 16.10 4.89 -13.50
CA PRO A 384 16.29 3.58 -14.08
C PRO A 384 14.98 3.15 -14.70
N THR A 385 14.99 2.70 -15.94
CA THR A 385 13.88 1.90 -16.47
C THR A 385 13.63 0.76 -15.50
N PRO A 386 12.36 0.51 -15.09
CA PRO A 386 12.05 -0.60 -14.19
C PRO A 386 12.72 -1.85 -14.75
N SER A 387 13.57 -2.47 -13.92
CA SER A 387 14.23 -3.71 -14.33
C SER A 387 13.12 -4.70 -14.64
N THR A 388 13.00 -5.09 -15.90
CA THR A 388 12.08 -6.16 -16.31
C THR A 388 12.40 -7.33 -15.40
N SER A 389 11.40 -7.81 -14.63
CA SER A 389 11.59 -8.92 -13.69
C SER A 389 12.34 -10.01 -14.41
N GLN A 390 13.60 -10.24 -14.04
CA GLN A 390 14.36 -11.32 -14.63
C GLN A 390 13.65 -12.60 -14.24
N PRO A 391 13.48 -13.57 -15.17
CA PRO A 391 13.00 -14.89 -14.78
C PRO A 391 13.86 -15.39 -13.62
N LEU A 392 13.25 -16.09 -12.65
CA LEU A 392 14.02 -16.70 -11.57
C LEU A 392 15.21 -17.45 -12.19
N PRO A 393 16.42 -17.34 -11.61
CA PRO A 393 17.55 -18.12 -12.09
C PRO A 393 17.14 -19.59 -12.20
N ALA A 394 17.49 -20.25 -13.30
CA ALA A 394 17.10 -21.64 -13.58
C ALA A 394 17.51 -22.63 -12.47
N ALA A 395 18.44 -22.23 -11.60
CA ALA A 395 18.73 -22.90 -10.34
C ALA A 395 18.86 -21.85 -9.21
N LEU A 396 18.02 -21.97 -8.19
CA LEU A 396 18.38 -21.52 -6.84
C LEU A 396 19.54 -22.41 -6.33
N ALA A 397 20.23 -22.01 -5.26
CA ALA A 397 21.30 -22.83 -4.68
C ALA A 397 20.86 -24.30 -4.51
N ASP A 398 21.73 -25.25 -4.87
CA ASP A 398 21.42 -26.69 -5.01
C ASP A 398 20.47 -27.21 -3.91
N GLY A 399 19.26 -27.65 -4.29
CA GLY A 399 18.28 -28.26 -3.38
C GLY A 399 17.36 -27.30 -2.61
N THR A 400 17.44 -25.99 -2.82
CA THR A 400 16.56 -25.02 -2.16
C THR A 400 15.15 -25.02 -2.75
N THR A 401 14.14 -25.22 -1.90
CA THR A 401 12.73 -25.00 -2.27
C THR A 401 12.27 -23.61 -1.85
N LEU A 402 11.56 -22.91 -2.72
CA LEU A 402 10.99 -21.59 -2.43
C LEU A 402 9.46 -21.63 -2.50
N ILE A 403 8.79 -21.16 -1.45
CA ILE A 403 7.34 -21.00 -1.41
C ILE A 403 7.01 -19.51 -1.35
N ALA A 404 6.39 -18.99 -2.40
CA ALA A 404 5.91 -17.62 -2.47
C ALA A 404 4.38 -17.57 -2.36
N TYR A 405 3.91 -17.08 -1.22
CA TYR A 405 2.49 -16.85 -0.99
C TYR A 405 2.04 -15.56 -1.66
N HIS A 406 0.84 -15.56 -2.20
CA HIS A 406 0.21 -14.40 -2.81
C HIS A 406 -1.30 -14.40 -2.53
N LEU A 407 -1.87 -13.21 -2.37
CA LEU A 407 -3.30 -13.02 -2.14
C LEU A 407 -3.90 -12.45 -3.42
N LEU A 408 -4.91 -13.12 -3.97
CA LEU A 408 -5.67 -12.70 -5.14
C LEU A 408 -7.10 -12.39 -4.71
N GLY A 409 -7.38 -11.14 -4.40
CA GLY A 409 -8.63 -10.75 -3.74
C GLY A 409 -8.78 -11.44 -2.38
N ALA A 410 -9.64 -12.46 -2.29
CA ALA A 410 -9.84 -13.27 -1.08
C ALA A 410 -9.20 -14.68 -1.16
N GLU A 411 -8.73 -15.09 -2.35
CA GLU A 411 -8.09 -16.39 -2.56
C GLU A 411 -6.61 -16.28 -2.19
N LEU A 412 -6.14 -17.18 -1.32
CA LEU A 412 -4.72 -17.32 -1.04
C LEU A 412 -4.15 -18.42 -1.94
N ILE A 413 -3.04 -18.10 -2.62
CA ILE A 413 -2.31 -19.01 -3.50
C ILE A 413 -0.85 -19.11 -3.05
N ALA A 414 -0.17 -20.19 -3.45
CA ALA A 414 1.25 -20.36 -3.22
C ALA A 414 1.94 -20.88 -4.47
N PHE A 415 2.97 -20.16 -4.90
CA PHE A 415 3.89 -20.62 -5.92
C PHE A 415 5.01 -21.40 -5.26
N VAL A 416 5.25 -22.63 -5.71
CA VAL A 416 6.34 -23.48 -5.24
C VAL A 416 7.36 -23.58 -6.37
N TYR A 417 8.59 -23.18 -6.08
CA TYR A 417 9.70 -23.27 -7.02
C TYR A 417 10.76 -24.22 -6.47
N GLN A 418 11.08 -25.25 -7.24
CA GLN A 418 12.10 -26.24 -6.90
C GLN A 418 12.81 -26.72 -8.17
N ASP A 419 14.14 -26.74 -8.15
CA ASP A 419 14.99 -27.32 -9.22
C ASP A 419 14.61 -26.89 -10.66
N GLY A 420 14.25 -25.62 -10.86
CA GLY A 420 13.85 -25.11 -12.17
C GLY A 420 12.36 -25.24 -12.49
N HIS A 421 11.61 -26.01 -11.69
CA HIS A 421 10.18 -26.23 -11.87
C HIS A 421 9.36 -25.30 -10.99
N LEU A 422 8.45 -24.56 -11.63
CA LEU A 422 7.48 -23.71 -10.97
C LEU A 422 6.11 -24.41 -10.96
N GLN A 423 5.50 -24.48 -9.80
CA GLN A 423 4.16 -25.02 -9.58
C GLN A 423 3.33 -24.00 -8.79
N VAL A 424 2.01 -24.13 -8.86
CA VAL A 424 1.09 -23.27 -8.10
C VAL A 424 0.03 -24.13 -7.44
N GLN A 425 -0.18 -23.90 -6.15
CA GLN A 425 -1.33 -24.37 -5.43
C GLN A 425 -2.32 -23.23 -5.28
N ARG A 426 -3.56 -23.49 -5.70
CA ARG A 426 -4.69 -22.57 -5.56
C ARG A 426 -5.53 -22.93 -4.34
N ALA A 427 -6.37 -21.98 -3.91
CA ALA A 427 -7.30 -22.16 -2.78
C ALA A 427 -6.66 -22.67 -1.47
N LEU A 428 -5.53 -22.08 -1.04
CA LEU A 428 -4.94 -22.36 0.27
C LEU A 428 -5.73 -21.65 1.38
N GLY A 429 -6.67 -22.32 2.01
CA GLY A 429 -7.46 -21.70 3.06
C GLY A 429 -8.14 -20.39 2.64
N SER A 430 -8.67 -19.64 3.60
CA SER A 430 -9.18 -18.29 3.35
C SER A 430 -8.42 -17.25 4.16
N TYR A 431 -8.27 -16.05 3.60
CA TYR A 431 -7.64 -14.92 4.28
C TYR A 431 -8.26 -14.67 5.67
N GLU A 432 -9.60 -14.66 5.75
CA GLU A 432 -10.34 -14.46 6.99
C GLU A 432 -10.02 -15.53 8.04
N ARG A 433 -9.95 -16.80 7.62
CA ARG A 433 -9.65 -17.93 8.49
C ARG A 433 -8.22 -17.83 9.03
N VAL A 434 -7.25 -17.54 8.16
CA VAL A 434 -5.85 -17.37 8.55
C VAL A 434 -5.70 -16.20 9.51
N GLN A 435 -6.33 -15.05 9.23
CA GLN A 435 -6.30 -13.88 10.10
C GLN A 435 -6.93 -14.18 11.48
N GLU A 436 -8.02 -14.95 11.52
CA GLU A 436 -8.64 -15.41 12.76
C GLU A 436 -7.66 -16.26 13.59
N LEU A 437 -6.99 -17.23 12.95
CA LEU A 437 -6.01 -18.11 13.61
C LEU A 437 -4.80 -17.33 14.14
N ILE A 438 -4.28 -16.38 13.37
CA ILE A 438 -3.21 -15.48 13.79
C ILE A 438 -3.64 -14.64 15.01
N THR A 439 -4.86 -14.09 14.99
CA THR A 439 -5.41 -13.32 16.11
C THR A 439 -5.54 -14.17 17.37
N ARG A 440 -6.00 -15.42 17.23
CA ARG A 440 -6.06 -16.39 18.34
C ARG A 440 -4.66 -16.72 18.88
N LEU A 441 -3.66 -16.87 18.01
CA LEU A 441 -2.28 -17.13 18.42
C LEU A 441 -1.68 -15.96 19.21
N HIS A 442 -1.82 -14.73 18.72
CA HIS A 442 -1.37 -13.54 19.44
C HIS A 442 -2.06 -13.37 20.79
N THR A 443 -3.39 -13.59 20.84
CA THR A 443 -4.15 -13.56 22.10
C THR A 443 -3.65 -14.63 23.07
N HIS A 444 -3.24 -15.79 22.55
CA HIS A 444 -2.67 -16.85 23.35
C HIS A 444 -1.29 -16.47 23.91
N TRP A 445 -0.41 -15.88 23.09
CA TRP A 445 0.90 -15.40 23.52
C TRP A 445 0.84 -14.23 24.52
N ALA A 446 -0.17 -13.36 24.42
CA ALA A 446 -0.38 -12.30 25.40
C ALA A 446 -0.53 -12.83 26.84
N ARG A 447 -0.95 -14.09 27.03
CA ARG A 447 -1.09 -14.72 28.36
C ARG A 447 0.25 -14.92 29.08
N PHE A 448 1.37 -14.97 28.36
CA PHE A 448 2.69 -15.06 28.99
C PHE A 448 3.04 -13.78 29.78
N GLN A 449 2.32 -12.68 29.53
CA GLN A 449 2.46 -11.43 30.27
C GLN A 449 1.78 -11.47 31.66
N ALA A 450 1.00 -12.51 31.96
CA ALA A 450 0.36 -12.68 33.28
C ALA A 450 1.34 -13.07 34.41
N GLY A 451 2.63 -13.22 34.09
CA GLY A 451 3.72 -13.47 35.04
C GLY A 451 4.19 -14.93 35.08
N PRO A 452 5.43 -15.16 35.55
CA PRO A 452 6.10 -16.47 35.48
C PRO A 452 5.36 -17.57 36.27
N ASP A 453 4.73 -17.23 37.40
CA ASP A 453 3.97 -18.20 38.21
C ASP A 453 2.71 -18.70 37.50
N PHE A 454 2.03 -17.82 36.76
CA PHE A 454 0.87 -18.21 35.95
C PHE A 454 1.30 -19.12 34.80
N VAL A 455 2.40 -18.77 34.12
CA VAL A 455 2.96 -19.56 33.02
C VAL A 455 3.37 -20.94 33.51
N ALA A 456 4.14 -21.03 34.60
CA ALA A 456 4.61 -22.30 35.13
C ALA A 456 3.47 -23.27 35.49
N ARG A 457 2.37 -22.75 36.08
CA ARG A 457 1.20 -23.57 36.45
C ARG A 457 0.39 -24.06 35.26
N ASN A 458 0.33 -23.27 34.19
CA ASN A 458 -0.55 -23.53 33.04
C ASN A 458 0.21 -23.99 31.78
N LEU A 459 1.54 -24.15 31.86
CA LEU A 459 2.39 -24.45 30.70
C LEU A 459 1.89 -25.62 29.85
N PRO A 460 1.49 -26.79 30.43
CA PRO A 460 1.02 -27.92 29.62
C PRO A 460 -0.31 -27.66 28.89
N GLN A 461 -1.14 -26.74 29.39
CA GLN A 461 -2.39 -26.36 28.73
C GLN A 461 -2.16 -25.27 27.67
N LEU A 462 -1.24 -24.33 27.95
CA LEU A 462 -0.82 -23.30 27.01
C LEU A 462 -0.14 -23.94 25.80
N GLU A 463 0.79 -24.87 26.03
CA GLU A 463 1.50 -25.59 24.98
C GLU A 463 0.52 -26.35 24.05
N ARG A 464 -0.36 -27.18 24.61
CA ARG A 464 -1.37 -27.91 23.81
C ARG A 464 -2.29 -26.97 23.03
N SER A 465 -2.65 -25.83 23.61
CA SER A 465 -3.50 -24.85 22.94
C SER A 465 -2.77 -24.15 21.78
N ALA A 466 -1.50 -23.80 21.99
CA ALA A 466 -0.64 -23.23 20.95
C ALA A 466 -0.38 -24.23 19.82
N GLN A 467 0.02 -25.47 20.15
CA GLN A 467 0.21 -26.56 19.19
C GLN A 467 -1.03 -26.79 18.32
N ARG A 468 -2.23 -26.74 18.91
CA ARG A 468 -3.47 -26.89 18.15
C ARG A 468 -3.70 -25.73 17.16
N ILE A 469 -3.41 -24.49 17.55
CA ILE A 469 -3.55 -23.34 16.64
C ILE A 469 -2.49 -23.41 15.53
N LEU A 470 -1.25 -23.79 15.88
CA LEU A 470 -0.16 -24.00 14.93
C LEU A 470 -0.45 -25.18 13.97
N GLY A 471 -1.14 -26.21 14.45
CA GLY A 471 -1.64 -27.31 13.62
C GLY A 471 -2.71 -26.87 12.63
N TRP A 472 -3.67 -26.05 13.06
CA TRP A 472 -4.65 -25.47 12.12
C TRP A 472 -3.99 -24.56 11.09
N LEU A 473 -2.99 -23.76 11.49
CA LEU A 473 -2.23 -22.95 10.52
C LEU A 473 -1.44 -23.84 9.54
N TYR A 474 -0.87 -24.95 10.01
CA TYR A 474 -0.21 -25.95 9.17
C TYR A 474 -1.17 -26.56 8.14
N GLU A 475 -2.35 -27.00 8.58
CA GLU A 475 -3.39 -27.60 7.73
C GLU A 475 -3.84 -26.66 6.61
N GLU A 476 -3.94 -25.36 6.89
CA GLU A 476 -4.39 -24.35 5.91
C GLU A 476 -3.27 -23.92 4.95
N LEU A 477 -2.04 -23.72 5.46
CA LEU A 477 -0.97 -23.02 4.72
C LEU A 477 0.10 -23.93 4.14
N PHE A 478 0.32 -25.10 4.73
CA PHE A 478 1.47 -25.94 4.41
C PHE A 478 1.08 -27.35 3.97
N ALA A 479 0.09 -27.97 4.63
CA ALA A 479 -0.38 -29.30 4.26
C ALA A 479 -0.80 -29.44 2.78
N PRO A 480 -1.48 -28.44 2.15
CA PRO A 480 -1.81 -28.51 0.73
C PRO A 480 -0.60 -28.46 -0.21
N LEU A 481 0.58 -28.12 0.32
CA LEU A 481 1.82 -28.02 -0.44
C LEU A 481 2.71 -29.27 -0.31
N ALA A 482 2.33 -30.23 0.54
CA ALA A 482 3.13 -31.40 0.82
C ALA A 482 3.51 -32.21 -0.43
N ASP A 483 2.62 -32.25 -1.43
CA ASP A 483 2.84 -32.97 -2.69
C ASP A 483 3.88 -32.33 -3.61
N TYR A 484 4.17 -31.04 -3.41
CA TYR A 484 5.16 -30.29 -4.18
C TYR A 484 6.52 -30.21 -3.49
N LEU A 485 6.62 -30.75 -2.27
CA LEU A 485 7.82 -30.69 -1.46
C LEU A 485 8.61 -31.99 -1.55
N PRO A 486 9.95 -31.94 -1.56
CA PRO A 486 10.76 -33.14 -1.59
C PRO A 486 10.54 -33.95 -0.30
N ALA A 487 10.53 -35.28 -0.41
CA ALA A 487 10.43 -36.16 0.74
C ALA A 487 11.58 -35.90 1.72
N ALA A 488 11.25 -35.41 2.92
CA ALA A 488 12.21 -34.96 3.93
C ALA A 488 12.95 -36.15 4.58
N ALA A 489 13.98 -36.66 3.89
CA ALA A 489 14.96 -37.59 4.47
C ALA A 489 16.05 -36.87 5.28
N GLN A 490 16.28 -35.58 4.99
CA GLN A 490 17.22 -34.66 5.66
C GLN A 490 16.61 -33.24 5.65
N ALA A 491 17.10 -32.37 6.55
CA ALA A 491 16.66 -30.98 6.60
C ALA A 491 17.03 -30.26 5.28
N GLN A 492 16.00 -29.94 4.48
CA GLN A 492 16.18 -29.23 3.21
C GLN A 492 16.03 -27.71 3.42
N PRO A 493 16.79 -26.88 2.70
CA PRO A 493 16.63 -25.43 2.74
C PRO A 493 15.29 -25.03 2.13
N LEU A 494 14.48 -24.33 2.92
CA LEU A 494 13.15 -23.87 2.56
C LEU A 494 13.05 -22.36 2.71
N VAL A 495 12.78 -21.65 1.63
CA VAL A 495 12.61 -20.20 1.63
C VAL A 495 11.13 -19.87 1.60
N ILE A 496 10.65 -19.15 2.60
CA ILE A 496 9.28 -18.65 2.66
C ILE A 496 9.25 -17.18 2.26
N VAL A 497 8.43 -16.86 1.27
CA VAL A 497 8.15 -15.52 0.79
C VAL A 497 6.70 -15.17 1.18
N PRO A 498 6.47 -14.65 2.41
CA PRO A 498 5.14 -14.40 2.95
C PRO A 498 4.49 -13.15 2.33
N HIS A 499 3.15 -13.08 2.31
CA HIS A 499 2.41 -11.92 1.81
C HIS A 499 1.31 -11.49 2.78
N GLY A 500 1.17 -10.18 2.99
CA GLY A 500 0.14 -9.61 3.88
C GLY A 500 0.24 -10.14 5.32
N VAL A 501 -0.87 -10.64 5.86
CA VAL A 501 -0.94 -11.16 7.24
C VAL A 501 0.00 -12.35 7.48
N LEU A 502 0.44 -13.04 6.42
CA LEU A 502 1.35 -14.18 6.54
C LEU A 502 2.73 -13.82 7.08
N HIS A 503 3.12 -12.53 7.06
CA HIS A 503 4.32 -12.06 7.74
C HIS A 503 4.29 -12.32 9.26
N GLN A 504 3.11 -12.54 9.84
CA GLN A 504 2.92 -12.81 11.26
C GLN A 504 2.91 -14.31 11.59
N VAL A 505 2.94 -15.19 10.58
CA VAL A 505 2.89 -16.64 10.77
C VAL A 505 4.29 -17.15 11.13
N PRO A 506 4.46 -17.84 12.27
CA PRO A 506 5.74 -18.46 12.61
C PRO A 506 5.88 -19.80 11.86
N PHE A 507 6.27 -19.77 10.58
CA PHE A 507 6.34 -20.98 9.75
C PHE A 507 7.21 -22.08 10.38
N HIS A 508 8.31 -21.71 11.04
CA HIS A 508 9.17 -22.62 11.81
C HIS A 508 8.43 -23.45 12.85
N ALA A 509 7.41 -22.87 13.48
CA ALA A 509 6.68 -23.46 14.60
C ALA A 509 5.36 -24.13 14.16
N LEU A 510 5.05 -24.16 12.85
CA LEU A 510 3.89 -24.92 12.38
C LEU A 510 4.07 -26.40 12.71
N PHE A 511 2.98 -27.03 13.13
CA PHE A 511 3.00 -28.38 13.71
C PHE A 511 2.18 -29.33 12.85
N ASP A 512 2.80 -30.38 12.33
CA ASP A 512 2.14 -31.34 11.42
C ASP A 512 1.28 -32.41 12.14
N GLY A 513 1.21 -32.33 13.47
CA GLY A 513 0.57 -33.33 14.34
C GLY A 513 1.57 -34.25 15.05
N GLN A 514 2.82 -34.31 14.58
CA GLN A 514 3.90 -35.09 15.17
C GLN A 514 5.14 -34.24 15.50
N ARG A 515 5.55 -33.34 14.61
CA ARG A 515 6.78 -32.55 14.69
C ARG A 515 6.55 -31.11 14.22
N TYR A 516 7.45 -30.22 14.62
CA TYR A 516 7.47 -28.86 14.08
C TYR A 516 8.18 -28.83 12.73
N LEU A 517 7.81 -27.87 11.86
CA LEU A 517 8.42 -27.73 10.54
C LEU A 517 9.93 -27.50 10.60
N LEU A 518 10.43 -26.78 11.61
CA LEU A 518 11.87 -26.56 11.83
C LEU A 518 12.67 -27.87 12.03
N GLU A 519 12.02 -28.96 12.40
CA GLU A 519 12.66 -30.27 12.57
C GLU A 519 12.87 -30.98 11.22
N SER A 520 12.16 -30.54 10.18
CA SER A 520 12.18 -31.14 8.84
C SER A 520 12.78 -30.22 7.78
N TYR A 521 12.78 -28.90 8.00
CA TYR A 521 13.22 -27.91 7.02
C TYR A 521 14.06 -26.81 7.68
N GLU A 522 15.12 -26.38 7.00
CA GLU A 522 15.87 -25.17 7.35
C GLU A 522 15.13 -23.96 6.75
N ILE A 523 14.25 -23.35 7.53
CA ILE A 523 13.38 -22.27 7.04
C ILE A 523 14.10 -20.92 7.11
N SER A 524 14.11 -20.23 5.97
CA SER A 524 14.54 -18.83 5.84
C SER A 524 13.40 -17.98 5.26
N TYR A 525 13.42 -16.67 5.54
CA TYR A 525 12.44 -15.74 5.00
C TYR A 525 13.08 -14.83 3.97
N ALA A 526 12.33 -14.53 2.91
CA ALA A 526 12.69 -13.50 1.95
C ALA A 526 11.50 -12.58 1.65
N PRO A 527 11.73 -11.27 1.42
CA PRO A 527 10.65 -10.34 1.07
C PRO A 527 10.05 -10.67 -0.32
N SER A 528 10.89 -11.14 -1.24
CA SER A 528 10.49 -11.65 -2.56
C SER A 528 11.45 -12.73 -3.04
N ALA A 529 11.02 -13.51 -4.02
CA ALA A 529 11.89 -14.51 -4.64
C ALA A 529 13.02 -13.86 -5.43
N THR A 530 12.72 -12.74 -6.08
CA THR A 530 13.71 -11.94 -6.82
C THR A 530 14.81 -11.40 -5.89
N THR A 531 14.43 -10.85 -4.74
CA THR A 531 15.40 -10.40 -3.71
C THR A 531 16.26 -11.55 -3.21
N TYR A 532 15.66 -12.72 -2.94
CA TYR A 532 16.41 -13.91 -2.53
C TYR A 532 17.44 -14.31 -3.57
N ALA A 533 17.04 -14.43 -4.84
CA ALA A 533 17.92 -14.77 -5.95
C ALA A 533 19.10 -13.80 -6.10
N LEU A 534 18.85 -12.49 -6.02
CA LEU A 534 19.90 -11.47 -6.08
C LEU A 534 20.90 -11.56 -4.91
N CYS A 535 20.40 -11.86 -3.70
CA CYS A 535 21.25 -12.05 -2.53
C CYS A 535 22.07 -13.34 -2.62
N ALA A 536 21.46 -14.45 -3.05
CA ALA A 536 22.14 -15.73 -3.25
C ALA A 536 23.27 -15.62 -4.29
N ALA A 537 23.06 -14.85 -5.37
CA ALA A 537 24.07 -14.63 -6.40
C ALA A 537 25.29 -13.82 -5.92
N LYS A 538 25.19 -13.03 -4.84
CA LYS A 538 26.31 -12.20 -4.33
C LYS A 538 27.41 -13.01 -3.62
N GLY A 539 27.22 -14.33 -3.43
CA GLY A 539 28.20 -15.23 -2.82
C GLY A 539 28.35 -15.01 -1.31
N SER A 540 28.51 -16.09 -0.56
CA SER A 540 28.80 -16.01 0.88
C SER A 540 30.16 -15.36 1.10
N ARG A 541 30.22 -14.26 1.85
CA ARG A 541 31.50 -13.76 2.36
C ARG A 541 32.00 -14.74 3.42
N PRO A 542 33.28 -15.12 3.43
CA PRO A 542 33.81 -15.98 4.48
C PRO A 542 33.52 -15.34 5.83
N ALA A 543 32.84 -16.10 6.70
CA ALA A 543 32.49 -15.69 8.04
C ALA A 543 33.77 -15.48 8.84
N GLY A 544 34.24 -14.23 8.88
CA GLY A 544 35.36 -13.83 9.72
C GLY A 544 34.90 -13.79 11.16
N HIS A 545 33.94 -12.90 11.47
CA HIS A 545 33.44 -12.65 12.82
C HIS A 545 31.91 -12.44 12.77
N ALA A 546 31.18 -12.95 13.77
CA ALA A 546 29.74 -12.72 13.90
C ALA A 546 29.45 -11.36 14.56
N LEU A 547 28.58 -10.55 13.97
CA LEU A 547 28.05 -9.35 14.61
C LEU A 547 26.74 -9.70 15.33
N VAL A 548 26.77 -9.74 16.66
CA VAL A 548 25.56 -9.94 17.48
C VAL A 548 25.11 -8.59 18.04
N LEU A 549 23.87 -8.21 17.74
CA LEU A 549 23.26 -6.96 18.21
C LEU A 549 22.04 -7.28 19.08
N GLY A 550 21.89 -6.58 20.20
CA GLY A 550 20.68 -6.62 21.01
C GLY A 550 20.22 -5.20 21.32
N VAL A 551 18.92 -4.96 21.19
CA VAL A 551 18.30 -3.68 21.54
C VAL A 551 17.75 -3.82 22.96
N ALA A 552 18.46 -3.29 23.95
CA ALA A 552 18.01 -3.38 25.34
C ALA A 552 16.69 -2.62 25.53
N ASP A 553 15.67 -3.32 26.04
CA ASP A 553 14.38 -2.77 26.46
C ASP A 553 14.04 -3.36 27.84
N SER A 554 13.43 -2.54 28.69
CA SER A 554 12.85 -2.95 29.99
C SER A 554 12.00 -4.23 29.96
N ARG A 555 11.46 -4.63 28.80
CA ARG A 555 10.63 -5.82 28.58
C ARG A 555 11.40 -7.06 28.12
N ILE A 556 12.67 -6.91 27.75
CA ILE A 556 13.61 -7.99 27.44
C ILE A 556 14.84 -7.83 28.35
N PRO A 557 14.67 -7.95 29.68
CA PRO A 557 15.72 -7.66 30.64
C PRO A 557 16.96 -8.56 30.44
N PHE A 558 16.75 -9.72 29.82
CA PHE A 558 17.79 -10.70 29.55
C PHE A 558 18.52 -10.49 28.22
N VAL A 559 18.20 -9.46 27.42
CA VAL A 559 18.77 -9.32 26.06
C VAL A 559 20.29 -9.24 26.07
N VAL A 560 20.89 -8.65 27.10
CA VAL A 560 22.34 -8.55 27.23
C VAL A 560 22.95 -9.93 27.47
N GLU A 561 22.31 -10.75 28.30
CA GLU A 561 22.75 -12.12 28.60
C GLU A 561 22.51 -13.04 27.40
N GLU A 562 21.42 -12.85 26.66
CA GLU A 562 21.13 -13.55 25.41
C GLU A 562 22.16 -13.22 24.33
N VAL A 563 22.48 -11.93 24.12
CA VAL A 563 23.53 -11.50 23.19
C VAL A 563 24.88 -12.12 23.57
N ALA A 564 25.22 -12.10 24.86
CA ALA A 564 26.45 -12.71 25.36
C ALA A 564 26.49 -14.23 25.10
N ALA A 565 25.38 -14.94 25.36
CA ALA A 565 25.27 -16.38 25.13
C ALA A 565 25.33 -16.75 23.63
N VAL A 566 24.69 -15.98 22.76
CA VAL A 566 24.75 -16.18 21.30
C VAL A 566 26.17 -15.89 20.79
N SER A 567 26.82 -14.85 21.29
CA SER A 567 28.18 -14.48 20.89
C SER A 567 29.25 -15.53 21.27
N THR A 568 29.02 -16.31 22.33
CA THR A 568 29.90 -17.43 22.71
C THR A 568 29.59 -18.71 21.92
N ALA A 569 28.36 -18.88 21.44
CA ALA A 569 27.96 -20.04 20.64
C ALA A 569 28.38 -19.91 19.17
N LEU A 570 28.47 -18.69 18.64
CA LEU A 570 28.96 -18.42 17.29
C LEU A 570 30.49 -18.33 17.29
N ALA A 571 31.14 -18.97 16.32
CA ALA A 571 32.59 -18.87 16.15
C ALA A 571 32.95 -17.42 15.80
N ASN A 572 33.70 -16.75 16.69
CA ASN A 572 34.30 -15.44 16.44
C ASN A 572 35.59 -15.57 15.65
#